data_AF-A0A961MF46-F1
#
_entry.id   AF-A0A961MF46-F1
#
_cell.length_a   1.000
_cell.length_b   1.000
_cell.length_c   1.000
_cell.angle_alpha   90.00
_cell.angle_beta   90.00
_cell.angle_gamma   90.00
#
_symmetry.space_group_name_H-M   'P 1'
#
loop_
_entity.id
_entity.type
_entity.pdbx_description
1 polymer ?
#
loop_
_entity_poly.entity_id
_entity_poly.type
_entity_poly.pdbx_seq_one_letter_code
_entity_poly.pdbx_strand_id
1 'polypeptide(L)'
;MPFRISPRSLALAALTAALASPALAQIELTPLTIEARSYDAVDSWQERPYRPAGVVEVVHMPGNILLDVRAVFDGPWSDTVERLSVSARDIALILPDGTEMPVIGGYPNWGQLALQGRSMSGRRPRDFPTSDSDLYWNGLFVVPKGVSQATLRIGGDDAHYEGPVTIPAPSTPQDAAAFASFQITGTRRFRTAELTDGRNESRVDSTITAPAGQVLAEVRIEVTGVATNQTDGSDRFTWNTHNYRLVDGHGATMGLVGERFMNRLLDSQYNGVNIGDDTERTVLWLVPEGLAEARLLYGETEVARVPLASAAITDTD
;
A
#
# COMPACT_ATOMS: atom_id res chain seq x y z
N MET A 1 -77.05 -38.71 -34.53
CA MET A 1 -76.00 -37.93 -33.85
C MET A 1 -74.85 -38.85 -33.47
N PRO A 2 -73.72 -38.78 -34.18
CA PRO A 2 -72.46 -39.42 -33.77
C PRO A 2 -71.30 -38.41 -33.62
N PHE A 3 -70.32 -38.83 -32.81
CA PHE A 3 -69.04 -38.20 -32.47
C PHE A 3 -68.29 -37.55 -33.65
N ARG A 4 -67.59 -36.43 -33.38
CA ARG A 4 -66.28 -36.15 -34.01
C ARG A 4 -65.33 -35.40 -33.07
N ILE A 5 -64.10 -35.89 -33.11
CA ILE A 5 -62.92 -35.62 -32.28
C ILE A 5 -62.26 -34.30 -32.70
N SER A 6 -61.64 -33.59 -31.75
CA SER A 6 -60.91 -32.34 -31.96
C SER A 6 -59.64 -32.52 -32.82
N PRO A 7 -59.19 -31.47 -33.51
CA PRO A 7 -57.77 -31.27 -33.79
C PRO A 7 -57.26 -30.00 -33.09
N ARG A 8 -56.82 -30.14 -31.84
CA ARG A 8 -55.65 -29.39 -31.37
C ARG A 8 -54.41 -30.12 -31.88
N SER A 9 -53.45 -29.36 -32.39
CA SER A 9 -52.00 -29.60 -32.46
C SER A 9 -51.47 -29.45 -33.88
N LEU A 10 -50.81 -28.32 -34.16
CA LEU A 10 -49.42 -28.27 -34.60
C LEU A 10 -49.03 -26.83 -34.95
N ALA A 11 -47.76 -26.53 -34.67
CA ALA A 11 -46.99 -25.36 -35.08
C ALA A 11 -47.26 -24.05 -34.32
N LEU A 12 -46.62 -23.89 -33.17
CA LEU A 12 -45.59 -22.84 -33.00
C LEU A 12 -44.84 -23.08 -31.67
N ALA A 13 -43.86 -23.99 -31.69
CA ALA A 13 -42.93 -24.17 -30.58
C ALA A 13 -41.60 -24.66 -31.16
N ALA A 14 -40.82 -23.76 -31.77
CA ALA A 14 -39.39 -23.94 -32.01
C ALA A 14 -38.84 -22.69 -32.70
N LEU A 15 -38.45 -21.66 -31.93
CA LEU A 15 -37.36 -20.73 -32.27
C LEU A 15 -37.15 -19.71 -31.13
N THR A 16 -36.91 -20.21 -29.93
CA THR A 16 -36.17 -19.49 -28.88
C THR A 16 -35.09 -20.43 -28.33
N ALA A 17 -34.38 -21.09 -29.25
CA ALA A 17 -33.16 -21.81 -28.92
C ALA A 17 -32.03 -20.78 -28.86
N ALA A 18 -31.64 -20.47 -27.62
CA ALA A 18 -30.29 -20.13 -27.21
C ALA A 18 -29.53 -19.12 -28.09
N LEU A 19 -29.78 -17.83 -27.85
CA LEU A 19 -28.67 -16.89 -27.69
C LEU A 19 -28.25 -16.94 -26.20
N ALA A 20 -27.84 -18.11 -25.74
CA ALA A 20 -27.00 -18.15 -24.55
C ALA A 20 -25.64 -17.68 -25.07
N SER A 21 -25.31 -16.40 -24.84
CA SER A 21 -23.91 -15.98 -24.83
C SER A 21 -23.14 -17.05 -24.05
N PRO A 22 -21.97 -17.54 -24.53
CA PRO A 22 -21.17 -18.42 -23.70
C PRO A 22 -20.97 -17.67 -22.38
N ALA A 23 -21.51 -18.22 -21.30
CA ALA A 23 -21.01 -17.87 -19.99
C ALA A 23 -19.52 -18.18 -20.11
N LEU A 24 -18.69 -17.13 -20.15
CA LEU A 24 -17.26 -17.32 -20.01
C LEU A 24 -17.14 -18.11 -18.70
N ALA A 25 -16.62 -19.33 -18.80
CA ALA A 25 -16.41 -20.14 -17.62
C ALA A 25 -15.56 -19.30 -16.67
N GLN A 26 -16.05 -19.08 -15.45
CA GLN A 26 -15.28 -18.37 -14.42
C GLN A 26 -13.94 -19.08 -14.28
N ILE A 27 -12.87 -18.29 -14.22
CA ILE A 27 -11.52 -18.81 -14.04
C ILE A 27 -11.39 -19.26 -12.59
N GLU A 28 -11.26 -20.57 -12.37
CA GLU A 28 -10.95 -21.11 -11.05
C GLU A 28 -9.50 -20.75 -10.69
N LEU A 29 -9.32 -20.03 -9.58
CA LEU A 29 -8.00 -19.61 -9.13
C LEU A 29 -7.35 -20.72 -8.31
N THR A 30 -6.08 -21.00 -8.62
CA THR A 30 -5.30 -21.98 -7.87
C THR A 30 -4.48 -21.26 -6.80
N PRO A 31 -4.74 -21.45 -5.50
CA PRO A 31 -3.95 -20.80 -4.45
C PRO A 31 -2.57 -21.45 -4.36
N LEU A 32 -1.52 -20.63 -4.39
CA LEU A 32 -0.16 -21.02 -4.01
C LEU A 32 0.02 -20.92 -2.50
N THR A 33 -0.38 -19.79 -1.92
CA THR A 33 -0.33 -19.56 -0.48
C THR A 33 -1.52 -18.73 0.00
N ILE A 34 -1.99 -19.05 1.21
CA ILE A 34 -2.93 -18.21 1.95
C ILE A 34 -2.44 -18.13 3.39
N GLU A 35 -2.09 -16.93 3.80
CA GLU A 35 -1.62 -16.64 5.15
C GLU A 35 -2.60 -15.70 5.85
N ALA A 36 -2.77 -15.90 7.14
CA ALA A 36 -3.59 -15.06 7.98
C ALA A 36 -2.80 -14.58 9.19
N ARG A 37 -3.03 -13.32 9.56
CA ARG A 37 -2.53 -12.70 10.80
C ARG A 37 -3.68 -11.96 11.43
N SER A 38 -3.74 -11.95 12.75
CA SER A 38 -4.77 -11.24 13.48
C SER A 38 -4.16 -10.24 14.45
N TYR A 39 -4.88 -9.16 14.66
CA TYR A 39 -4.46 -8.04 15.49
C TYR A 39 -5.63 -7.59 16.36
N ASP A 40 -5.37 -7.22 17.61
CA ASP A 40 -6.38 -6.55 18.45
C ASP A 40 -6.59 -5.10 18.03
N ALA A 41 -5.51 -4.45 17.57
CA ALA A 41 -5.50 -3.08 17.07
C ALA A 41 -4.35 -2.89 16.08
N VAL A 42 -4.50 -1.94 15.14
CA VAL A 42 -3.47 -1.59 14.16
C VAL A 42 -3.45 -0.08 13.94
N ASP A 43 -2.27 0.51 13.76
CA ASP A 43 -2.13 1.91 13.39
C ASP A 43 -2.55 2.13 11.93
N SER A 44 -3.48 3.05 11.72
CA SER A 44 -3.84 3.54 10.39
C SER A 44 -2.76 4.48 9.86
N TRP A 45 -2.32 4.20 8.64
CA TRP A 45 -1.44 5.09 7.87
C TRP A 45 -2.23 6.03 6.94
N GLN A 46 -3.56 5.94 6.96
CA GLN A 46 -4.42 6.86 6.22
C GLN A 46 -4.23 8.28 6.73
N GLU A 47 -4.07 9.22 5.79
CA GLU A 47 -3.89 10.66 6.08
C GLU A 47 -2.74 11.01 7.03
N ARG A 48 -1.85 10.06 7.34
CA ARG A 48 -0.70 10.26 8.21
C ARG A 48 0.14 11.48 7.82
N PRO A 49 0.40 11.77 6.53
CA PRO A 49 1.15 12.97 6.13
C PRO A 49 0.57 14.30 6.62
N TYR A 50 -0.74 14.35 6.92
CA TYR A 50 -1.44 15.57 7.33
C TYR A 50 -1.60 15.70 8.84
N ARG A 51 -1.19 14.70 9.62
CA ARG A 51 -1.31 14.68 11.09
C ARG A 51 0.03 15.07 11.75
N PRO A 52 -0.01 15.83 12.86
CA PRO A 52 1.17 16.02 13.70
C PRO A 52 1.77 14.68 14.16
N ALA A 53 3.09 14.62 14.32
CA ALA A 53 3.74 13.46 14.91
C ALA A 53 3.20 13.14 16.31
N GLY A 54 3.12 11.85 16.65
CA GLY A 54 2.53 11.39 17.91
C GLY A 54 1.00 11.37 17.94
N VAL A 55 0.32 11.88 16.90
CA VAL A 55 -1.13 11.74 16.71
C VAL A 55 -1.40 10.56 15.77
N VAL A 56 -1.68 9.41 16.38
CA VAL A 56 -1.89 8.13 15.67
C VAL A 56 -3.36 7.77 15.69
N GLU A 57 -3.91 7.45 14.52
CA GLU A 57 -5.22 6.80 14.44
C GLU A 57 -5.03 5.31 14.65
N VAL A 58 -5.66 4.78 15.70
CA VAL A 58 -5.62 3.36 16.03
C VAL A 58 -6.94 2.74 15.63
N VAL A 59 -6.89 1.78 14.72
CA VAL A 59 -8.04 0.98 14.31
C VAL A 59 -8.21 -0.14 15.32
N HIS A 60 -9.34 -0.14 16.03
CA HIS A 60 -9.72 -1.22 16.92
C HIS A 60 -11.25 -1.36 16.92
N MET A 61 -11.75 -2.58 17.14
CA MET A 61 -13.20 -2.80 17.29
C MET A 61 -13.48 -3.72 18.48
N PRO A 62 -14.10 -3.22 19.57
CA PRO A 62 -14.43 -4.04 20.72
C PRO A 62 -15.22 -5.31 20.34
N GLY A 63 -14.89 -6.44 20.96
CA GLY A 63 -15.50 -7.74 20.66
C GLY A 63 -15.02 -8.39 19.36
N ASN A 64 -14.18 -7.73 18.58
CA ASN A 64 -13.66 -8.21 17.31
C ASN A 64 -12.13 -8.18 17.28
N ILE A 65 -11.57 -8.82 16.27
CA ILE A 65 -10.16 -8.73 15.85
C ILE A 65 -10.10 -8.26 14.41
N LEU A 66 -8.95 -7.68 14.05
CA LEU A 66 -8.62 -7.34 12.67
C LEU A 66 -7.86 -8.51 12.06
N LEU A 67 -8.39 -9.12 11.01
CA LEU A 67 -7.78 -10.24 10.30
C LEU A 67 -7.16 -9.75 8.99
N ASP A 68 -5.83 -9.77 8.90
CA ASP A 68 -5.06 -9.59 7.67
C ASP A 68 -4.93 -10.94 6.96
N VAL A 69 -5.53 -11.06 5.78
CA VAL A 69 -5.40 -12.22 4.91
C VAL A 69 -4.56 -11.85 3.70
N ARG A 70 -3.57 -12.66 3.40
CA ARG A 70 -2.66 -12.51 2.26
C ARG A 70 -2.75 -13.76 1.41
N ALA A 71 -3.05 -13.60 0.14
CA ALA A 71 -3.19 -14.70 -0.80
C ALA A 71 -2.29 -14.48 -2.00
N VAL A 72 -1.64 -15.57 -2.44
CA VAL A 72 -0.93 -15.65 -3.70
C VAL A 72 -1.59 -16.75 -4.52
N PHE A 73 -2.01 -16.41 -5.72
CA PHE A 73 -2.58 -17.37 -6.68
C PHE A 73 -1.64 -17.54 -7.85
N ASP A 74 -1.63 -18.74 -8.40
CA ASP A 74 -0.98 -19.03 -9.66
C ASP A 74 -1.62 -18.18 -10.76
N GLY A 75 -0.80 -17.63 -11.65
CA GLY A 75 -1.26 -16.82 -12.75
C GLY A 75 -2.06 -17.67 -13.75
N PRO A 76 -3.36 -17.43 -13.99
CA PRO A 76 -4.18 -18.29 -14.87
C PRO A 76 -3.95 -17.97 -16.35
N TRP A 77 -2.73 -17.59 -16.72
CA TRP A 77 -2.41 -17.01 -18.01
C TRP A 77 -2.47 -18.05 -19.12
N SER A 78 -3.08 -17.65 -20.22
CA SER A 78 -3.19 -18.47 -21.42
C SER A 78 -3.35 -17.58 -22.64
N ASP A 79 -3.48 -18.16 -23.83
CA ASP A 79 -3.76 -17.40 -25.05
C ASP A 79 -5.09 -16.62 -25.00
N THR A 80 -6.02 -17.03 -24.13
CA THR A 80 -7.32 -16.37 -23.96
C THR A 80 -7.41 -15.52 -22.69
N VAL A 81 -6.53 -15.73 -21.71
CA VAL A 81 -6.51 -14.99 -20.44
C VAL A 81 -5.28 -14.08 -20.39
N GLU A 82 -5.48 -12.82 -20.80
CA GLU A 82 -4.43 -11.80 -20.76
C GLU A 82 -4.45 -10.98 -19.46
N ARG A 83 -5.62 -10.80 -18.85
CA ARG A 83 -5.82 -9.96 -17.67
C ARG A 83 -6.84 -10.59 -16.75
N LEU A 84 -6.62 -10.45 -15.46
CA LEU A 84 -7.58 -10.76 -14.41
C LEU A 84 -7.80 -9.52 -13.54
N SER A 85 -9.05 -9.29 -13.13
CA SER A 85 -9.38 -8.24 -12.17
C SER A 85 -10.59 -8.66 -11.35
N VAL A 86 -10.47 -8.67 -10.02
CA VAL A 86 -11.58 -8.93 -9.09
C VAL A 86 -11.73 -7.72 -8.19
N SER A 87 -12.93 -7.15 -8.13
CA SER A 87 -13.21 -5.98 -7.30
C SER A 87 -13.20 -6.35 -5.82
N ALA A 88 -12.79 -5.43 -4.94
CA ALA A 88 -12.84 -5.63 -3.49
C ALA A 88 -14.26 -6.00 -2.98
N ARG A 89 -15.32 -5.53 -3.64
CA ARG A 89 -16.73 -5.82 -3.28
C ARG A 89 -17.12 -7.29 -3.53
N ASP A 90 -16.39 -7.94 -4.42
CA ASP A 90 -16.59 -9.29 -4.92
C ASP A 90 -15.71 -10.27 -4.11
N ILE A 91 -15.10 -9.78 -3.02
CA ILE A 91 -14.25 -10.53 -2.10
C ILE A 91 -14.84 -10.45 -0.69
N ALA A 92 -15.02 -11.59 -0.05
CA ALA A 92 -15.58 -11.67 1.29
C ALA A 92 -14.96 -12.79 2.11
N LEU A 93 -15.02 -12.65 3.43
CA LEU A 93 -14.74 -13.72 4.36
C LEU A 93 -16.07 -14.27 4.92
N ILE A 94 -16.36 -15.53 4.65
CA ILE A 94 -17.59 -16.20 5.09
C ILE A 94 -17.32 -16.88 6.44
N LEU A 95 -18.02 -16.44 7.48
CA LEU A 95 -17.91 -17.04 8.82
C LEU A 95 -18.64 -18.39 8.89
N PRO A 96 -18.39 -19.22 9.92
CA PRO A 96 -19.03 -20.53 10.06
C PRO A 96 -20.57 -20.49 10.16
N ASP A 97 -21.13 -19.36 10.58
CA ASP A 97 -22.59 -19.13 10.65
C ASP A 97 -23.19 -18.65 9.30
N GLY A 98 -22.36 -18.52 8.26
CA GLY A 98 -22.75 -18.04 6.93
C GLY A 98 -22.70 -16.52 6.78
N THR A 99 -22.31 -15.77 7.82
CA THR A 99 -22.19 -14.31 7.72
C THR A 99 -21.05 -13.92 6.79
N GLU A 100 -21.31 -13.03 5.84
CA GLU A 100 -20.29 -12.50 4.94
C GLU A 100 -19.66 -11.23 5.51
N MET A 101 -18.35 -11.22 5.68
CA MET A 101 -17.57 -10.06 6.10
C MET A 101 -16.90 -9.43 4.88
N PRO A 102 -17.20 -8.17 4.55
CA PRO A 102 -16.55 -7.50 3.43
C PRO A 102 -15.12 -7.13 3.78
N VAL A 103 -14.28 -6.95 2.75
CA VAL A 103 -12.95 -6.37 2.90
C VAL A 103 -13.08 -4.90 3.31
N ILE A 104 -12.48 -4.51 4.44
CA ILE A 104 -12.53 -3.13 4.96
C ILE A 104 -11.24 -2.34 4.72
N GLY A 105 -10.15 -3.02 4.39
CA GLY A 105 -8.84 -2.40 4.26
C GLY A 105 -7.80 -3.33 3.67
N GLY A 106 -6.54 -2.92 3.73
CA GLY A 106 -5.40 -3.73 3.34
C GLY A 106 -4.10 -2.95 3.50
N TYR A 107 -3.01 -3.55 3.05
CA TYR A 107 -1.67 -2.98 3.17
C TYR A 107 -1.14 -2.68 1.77
N PRO A 108 -1.07 -1.41 1.32
CA PRO A 108 -0.38 -1.06 0.08
C PRO A 108 1.10 -1.45 0.13
N ASN A 109 1.72 -1.20 1.29
CA ASN A 109 3.02 -1.72 1.69
C ASN A 109 2.89 -2.35 3.09
N TRP A 110 3.67 -3.39 3.37
CA TRP A 110 3.66 -4.04 4.68
C TRP A 110 4.01 -3.04 5.80
N GLY A 111 3.28 -3.14 6.91
CA GLY A 111 3.36 -2.20 8.03
C GLY A 111 2.59 -0.89 7.83
N GLN A 112 2.02 -0.64 6.65
CA GLN A 112 1.29 0.60 6.33
C GLN A 112 -0.19 0.33 6.05
N LEU A 113 -1.00 0.18 7.09
CA LEU A 113 -2.43 -0.10 6.93
C LEU A 113 -3.18 1.08 6.28
N ALA A 114 -4.03 0.79 5.29
CA ALA A 114 -5.03 1.71 4.76
C ALA A 114 -6.43 1.11 4.85
N LEU A 115 -7.42 1.92 5.26
CA LEU A 115 -8.83 1.50 5.36
C LEU A 115 -9.56 1.66 4.02
N GLN A 116 -8.97 1.04 2.99
CA GLN A 116 -9.57 0.94 1.67
C GLN A 116 -9.47 -0.52 1.22
N GLY A 117 -10.63 -1.13 0.95
CA GLY A 117 -10.68 -2.50 0.44
C GLY A 117 -9.89 -2.63 -0.85
N ARG A 118 -9.03 -3.65 -0.95
CA ARG A 118 -8.18 -3.86 -2.12
C ARG A 118 -8.81 -4.83 -3.10
N SER A 119 -8.82 -4.43 -4.37
CA SER A 119 -9.09 -5.31 -5.49
C SER A 119 -7.86 -6.19 -5.76
N MET A 120 -8.08 -7.31 -6.43
CA MET A 120 -7.02 -8.14 -7.01
C MET A 120 -6.94 -7.86 -8.50
N SER A 121 -5.76 -7.69 -9.05
CA SER A 121 -5.59 -7.59 -10.49
C SER A 121 -4.21 -8.03 -10.91
N GLY A 122 -4.12 -8.64 -12.09
CA GLY A 122 -2.86 -9.00 -12.71
C GLY A 122 -2.99 -9.07 -14.22
N ARG A 123 -1.85 -9.14 -14.89
CA ARG A 123 -1.77 -9.25 -16.33
C ARG A 123 -0.72 -10.30 -16.68
N ARG A 124 -1.03 -11.09 -17.69
CA ARG A 124 -0.10 -12.00 -18.34
C ARG A 124 1.20 -11.27 -18.70
N PRO A 125 2.38 -11.85 -18.38
CA PRO A 125 3.66 -11.30 -18.79
C PRO A 125 3.76 -11.15 -20.31
N ARG A 126 4.51 -10.15 -20.77
CA ARG A 126 4.70 -9.90 -22.20
C ARG A 126 5.32 -11.08 -22.93
N ASP A 127 6.21 -11.80 -22.26
CA ASP A 127 7.00 -12.88 -22.85
C ASP A 127 6.41 -14.27 -22.53
N PHE A 128 5.13 -14.35 -22.13
CA PHE A 128 4.43 -15.62 -21.94
C PHE A 128 4.50 -16.50 -23.22
N PRO A 129 4.74 -17.82 -23.10
CA PRO A 129 4.81 -18.63 -21.89
C PRO A 129 6.23 -18.76 -21.30
N THR A 130 7.21 -17.99 -21.76
CA THR A 130 8.58 -18.09 -21.23
C THR A 130 8.73 -17.45 -19.84
N SER A 131 7.82 -16.55 -19.49
CA SER A 131 7.67 -15.99 -18.15
C SER A 131 6.25 -16.21 -17.65
N ASP A 132 6.15 -16.29 -16.33
CA ASP A 132 4.93 -16.43 -15.58
C ASP A 132 4.89 -15.36 -14.47
N SER A 133 3.69 -14.98 -14.03
CA SER A 133 3.54 -14.02 -12.93
C SER A 133 2.35 -14.36 -12.05
N ASP A 134 2.60 -14.46 -10.75
CA ASP A 134 1.56 -14.73 -9.77
C ASP A 134 0.61 -13.55 -9.57
N LEU A 135 -0.54 -13.85 -8.98
CA LEU A 135 -1.53 -12.89 -8.53
C LEU A 135 -1.43 -12.70 -7.02
N TYR A 136 -1.15 -11.47 -6.61
CA TYR A 136 -1.04 -11.13 -5.19
C TYR A 136 -2.25 -10.33 -4.72
N TRP A 137 -2.78 -10.72 -3.57
CA TRP A 137 -3.86 -10.00 -2.91
C TRP A 137 -3.66 -9.97 -1.40
N ASN A 138 -4.09 -8.87 -0.78
CA ASN A 138 -4.26 -8.80 0.66
C ASN A 138 -5.54 -8.04 1.00
N GLY A 139 -6.09 -8.37 2.16
CA GLY A 139 -7.30 -7.74 2.67
C GLY A 139 -7.37 -7.78 4.18
N LEU A 140 -7.94 -6.73 4.76
CA LEU A 140 -8.27 -6.66 6.18
C LEU A 140 -9.77 -6.89 6.38
N PHE A 141 -10.11 -7.78 7.31
CA PHE A 141 -11.48 -8.05 7.73
C PHE A 141 -11.65 -7.77 9.22
N VAL A 142 -12.90 -7.53 9.64
CA VAL A 142 -13.29 -7.51 11.04
C VAL A 142 -13.96 -8.84 11.36
N VAL A 143 -13.42 -9.56 12.34
CA VAL A 143 -13.95 -10.88 12.73
C VAL A 143 -14.28 -10.89 14.22
N PRO A 144 -15.44 -11.44 14.65
CA PRO A 144 -15.75 -11.62 16.06
C PRO A 144 -14.70 -12.46 16.79
N LYS A 145 -14.38 -12.06 18.02
CA LYS A 145 -13.49 -12.84 18.89
C LYS A 145 -14.08 -14.23 19.13
N GLY A 146 -13.24 -15.26 19.07
CA GLY A 146 -13.62 -16.65 19.28
C GLY A 146 -13.89 -17.44 18.00
N VAL A 147 -13.97 -16.78 16.84
CA VAL A 147 -13.97 -17.47 15.54
C VAL A 147 -12.53 -17.91 15.20
N SER A 148 -12.34 -19.20 14.92
CA SER A 148 -11.03 -19.78 14.60
C SER A 148 -10.88 -20.19 13.13
N GLN A 149 -11.99 -20.24 12.38
CA GLN A 149 -12.02 -20.64 10.97
C GLN A 149 -13.05 -19.80 10.22
N ALA A 150 -12.75 -19.53 8.95
CA ALA A 150 -13.66 -18.92 8.00
C ALA A 150 -13.32 -19.40 6.59
N THR A 151 -14.10 -19.02 5.59
CA THR A 151 -13.83 -19.29 4.18
C THR A 151 -13.55 -17.97 3.46
N LEU A 152 -12.39 -17.82 2.84
CA LEU A 152 -12.15 -16.73 1.90
C LEU A 152 -12.86 -17.06 0.59
N ARG A 153 -13.74 -16.15 0.16
CA ARG A 153 -14.36 -16.19 -1.16
C ARG A 153 -13.86 -15.00 -1.98
N ILE A 154 -13.31 -15.31 -3.15
CA ILE A 154 -12.98 -14.32 -4.19
C ILE A 154 -13.82 -14.71 -5.40
N GLY A 155 -14.84 -13.93 -5.71
CA GLY A 155 -15.81 -14.34 -6.73
C GLY A 155 -16.39 -13.15 -7.49
N GLY A 156 -16.18 -13.11 -8.80
CA GLY A 156 -16.79 -12.16 -9.73
C GLY A 156 -17.15 -12.84 -11.04
N ASP A 157 -17.49 -12.06 -12.07
CA ASP A 157 -17.84 -12.61 -13.39
C ASP A 157 -16.65 -13.34 -14.05
N ASP A 158 -15.41 -12.91 -13.74
CA ASP A 158 -14.19 -13.39 -14.40
C ASP A 158 -13.45 -14.50 -13.64
N ALA A 159 -13.62 -14.60 -12.32
CA ALA A 159 -12.81 -15.45 -11.46
C ALA A 159 -13.59 -16.02 -10.28
N HIS A 160 -13.19 -17.20 -9.82
CA HIS A 160 -13.76 -17.86 -8.66
C HIS A 160 -12.68 -18.53 -7.80
N TYR A 161 -12.83 -18.41 -6.49
CA TYR A 161 -12.08 -19.13 -5.48
C TYR A 161 -12.89 -19.18 -4.17
N GLU A 162 -12.93 -20.37 -3.57
CA GLU A 162 -13.37 -20.55 -2.19
C GLU A 162 -12.40 -21.47 -1.46
N GLY A 163 -11.90 -21.03 -0.29
CA GLY A 163 -11.04 -21.89 0.52
C GLY A 163 -10.91 -21.46 1.97
N PRO A 164 -10.45 -22.38 2.83
CA PRO A 164 -10.44 -22.16 4.27
C PRO A 164 -9.34 -21.17 4.69
N VAL A 165 -9.66 -20.34 5.68
CA VAL A 165 -8.73 -19.46 6.39
C VAL A 165 -8.77 -19.82 7.87
N THR A 166 -7.61 -20.19 8.41
CA THR A 166 -7.45 -20.35 9.86
C THR A 166 -7.15 -19.00 10.48
N ILE A 167 -7.87 -18.65 11.54
CA ILE A 167 -7.73 -17.37 12.22
C ILE A 167 -6.80 -17.55 13.42
N PRO A 168 -5.57 -17.00 13.37
CA PRO A 168 -4.61 -17.18 14.46
C PRO A 168 -5.00 -16.34 15.68
N ALA A 169 -4.31 -16.58 16.79
CA ALA A 169 -4.37 -15.69 17.95
C ALA A 169 -3.75 -14.32 17.59
N PRO A 170 -4.28 -13.20 18.14
CA PRO A 170 -3.75 -11.88 17.87
C PRO A 170 -2.27 -11.73 18.21
N SER A 171 -1.54 -11.02 17.35
CA SER A 171 -0.14 -10.66 17.55
C SER A 171 0.06 -9.15 17.43
N THR A 172 1.28 -8.68 17.67
CA THR A 172 1.64 -7.28 17.44
C THR A 172 1.80 -7.04 15.94
N PRO A 173 1.20 -5.97 15.37
CA PRO A 173 1.43 -5.58 13.98
C PRO A 173 2.92 -5.33 13.70
N GLN A 174 3.34 -5.63 12.47
CA GLN A 174 4.70 -5.30 12.02
C GLN A 174 4.84 -3.79 11.86
N ASP A 175 5.93 -3.23 12.40
CA ASP A 175 6.29 -1.84 12.20
C ASP A 175 6.87 -1.64 10.79
N ALA A 176 6.40 -0.62 10.07
CA ALA A 176 6.90 -0.28 8.74
C ALA A 176 8.38 0.13 8.75
N ALA A 177 8.89 0.66 9.87
CA ALA A 177 10.30 1.01 10.01
C ALA A 177 11.21 -0.23 10.09
N ALA A 178 10.68 -1.40 10.47
CA ALA A 178 11.48 -2.62 10.63
C ALA A 178 11.99 -3.22 9.29
N PHE A 179 11.50 -2.73 8.16
CA PHE A 179 11.86 -3.22 6.82
C PHE A 179 13.11 -2.55 6.23
N ALA A 180 13.63 -1.51 6.88
CA ALA A 180 14.83 -0.80 6.43
C ALA A 180 15.64 -0.24 7.61
N SER A 181 16.91 0.06 7.37
CA SER A 181 17.70 0.91 8.27
C SER A 181 17.89 2.30 7.66
N PHE A 182 18.01 3.29 8.54
CA PHE A 182 18.09 4.69 8.16
C PHE A 182 19.28 5.33 8.87
N GLN A 183 20.11 6.04 8.11
CA GLN A 183 21.28 6.71 8.66
C GLN A 183 21.36 8.15 8.15
N ILE A 184 21.64 9.09 9.05
CA ILE A 184 21.93 10.48 8.66
C ILE A 184 23.39 10.55 8.21
N THR A 185 23.60 10.81 6.93
CA THR A 185 24.94 10.93 6.32
C THR A 185 25.41 12.37 6.20
N GLY A 186 24.48 13.33 6.24
CA GLY A 186 24.81 14.74 6.12
C GLY A 186 23.69 15.66 6.55
N THR A 187 24.07 16.87 6.95
CA THR A 187 23.12 17.94 7.27
C THR A 187 23.71 19.28 6.83
N ARG A 188 22.91 20.10 6.16
CA ARG A 188 23.25 21.47 5.78
C ARG A 188 22.10 22.39 6.18
N ARG A 189 22.43 23.66 6.45
CA ARG A 189 21.44 24.66 6.84
C ARG A 189 21.69 25.96 6.10
N PHE A 190 20.63 26.52 5.51
CA PHE A 190 20.72 27.74 4.74
C PHE A 190 19.40 28.52 4.75
N ARG A 191 19.45 29.82 4.47
CA ARG A 191 18.24 30.67 4.43
C ARG A 191 17.48 30.53 3.12
N THR A 192 18.19 30.35 2.02
CA THR A 192 17.60 30.23 0.67
C THR A 192 18.14 28.98 -0.03
N ALA A 193 17.24 28.15 -0.56
CA ALA A 193 17.59 27.11 -1.52
C ALA A 193 17.44 27.66 -2.93
N GLU A 194 18.46 27.48 -3.76
CA GLU A 194 18.34 27.61 -5.20
C GLU A 194 17.75 26.33 -5.78
N LEU A 195 16.82 26.50 -6.73
CA LEU A 195 16.11 25.43 -7.40
C LEU A 195 16.13 25.67 -8.90
N THR A 196 15.98 24.59 -9.63
CA THR A 196 15.92 24.62 -11.08
C THR A 196 14.80 23.70 -11.56
N ASP A 197 13.87 24.25 -12.32
CA ASP A 197 12.86 23.47 -13.03
C ASP A 197 13.16 23.42 -14.54
N GLY A 198 12.64 22.40 -15.22
CA GLY A 198 12.84 22.17 -16.64
C GLY A 198 14.09 21.35 -16.98
N ARG A 199 14.33 21.16 -18.28
CA ARG A 199 15.46 20.41 -18.83
C ARG A 199 16.14 21.21 -19.94
N ASN A 200 17.48 21.14 -20.00
CA ASN A 200 18.29 21.74 -21.05
C ASN A 200 17.97 23.24 -21.25
N GLU A 201 17.59 23.64 -22.47
CA GLU A 201 17.32 25.03 -22.85
C GLU A 201 16.05 25.62 -22.19
N SER A 202 15.20 24.77 -21.60
CA SER A 202 13.98 25.19 -20.87
C SER A 202 14.21 25.35 -19.36
N ARG A 203 15.47 25.37 -18.91
CA ARG A 203 15.84 25.51 -17.51
C ARG A 203 15.37 26.87 -16.98
N VAL A 204 14.62 26.86 -15.88
CA VAL A 204 14.18 28.06 -15.15
C VAL A 204 14.68 27.96 -13.72
N ASP A 205 15.46 28.93 -13.30
CA ASP A 205 15.95 29.02 -11.93
C ASP A 205 14.91 29.71 -11.04
N SER A 206 14.77 29.20 -9.82
CA SER A 206 13.82 29.68 -8.81
C SER A 206 14.44 29.50 -7.42
N THR A 207 13.81 30.08 -6.40
CA THR A 207 14.32 29.98 -5.02
C THR A 207 13.20 29.71 -4.04
N ILE A 208 13.57 29.09 -2.92
CA ILE A 208 12.72 29.02 -1.72
C ILE A 208 13.50 29.63 -0.57
N THR A 209 12.90 30.61 0.10
CA THR A 209 13.51 31.31 1.23
C THR A 209 12.74 31.00 2.51
N ALA A 210 13.45 30.60 3.56
CA ALA A 210 12.89 30.40 4.88
C ALA A 210 12.39 31.73 5.48
N PRO A 211 11.23 31.74 6.18
CA PRO A 211 10.80 32.89 6.95
C PRO A 211 11.79 33.28 8.05
N ALA A 212 11.70 34.53 8.53
CA ALA A 212 12.53 35.01 9.62
C ALA A 212 12.43 34.13 10.88
N GLY A 213 13.58 33.84 11.51
CA GLY A 213 13.69 32.96 12.67
C GLY A 213 13.73 31.46 12.33
N GLN A 214 13.65 31.11 11.05
CA GLN A 214 13.72 29.73 10.55
C GLN A 214 14.81 29.61 9.47
N VAL A 215 15.22 28.39 9.20
CA VAL A 215 16.16 28.03 8.14
C VAL A 215 15.70 26.76 7.43
N LEU A 216 16.14 26.56 6.20
CA LEU A 216 16.01 25.29 5.51
C LEU A 216 17.11 24.36 5.98
N ALA A 217 16.74 23.18 6.48
CA ALA A 217 17.64 22.10 6.82
C ALA A 217 17.57 21.03 5.73
N GLU A 218 18.66 20.87 4.98
CA GLU A 218 18.86 19.75 4.08
C GLU A 218 19.45 18.59 4.88
N VAL A 219 18.76 17.46 4.94
CA VAL A 219 19.22 16.25 5.60
C VAL A 219 19.37 15.15 4.57
N ARG A 220 20.56 14.54 4.55
CA ARG A 220 20.84 13.36 3.74
C ARG A 220 20.62 12.12 4.57
N ILE A 221 19.77 11.24 4.06
CA ILE A 221 19.32 10.01 4.68
C ILE A 221 19.72 8.87 3.76
N GLU A 222 20.64 8.04 4.22
CA GLU A 222 20.91 6.74 3.61
C GLU A 222 19.86 5.75 4.10
N VAL A 223 19.26 5.02 3.16
CA VAL A 223 18.22 4.02 3.41
C VAL A 223 18.70 2.69 2.86
N THR A 224 18.84 1.70 3.74
CA THR A 224 19.23 0.32 3.35
C THR A 224 18.04 -0.60 3.48
N GLY A 225 17.73 -1.35 2.42
CA GLY A 225 16.64 -2.32 2.43
C GLY A 225 17.02 -3.56 3.25
N VAL A 226 16.30 -3.84 4.33
CA VAL A 226 16.55 -5.01 5.20
C VAL A 226 15.60 -6.17 4.88
N ALA A 227 14.34 -5.86 4.58
CA ALA A 227 13.33 -6.81 4.17
C ALA A 227 12.30 -6.17 3.25
N THR A 228 11.63 -6.98 2.41
CA THR A 228 10.59 -6.46 1.51
C THR A 228 9.37 -5.99 2.28
N ASN A 229 8.89 -4.78 1.96
CA ASN A 229 7.57 -4.31 2.37
C ASN A 229 6.56 -4.34 1.20
N GLN A 230 6.86 -5.08 0.15
CA GLN A 230 6.02 -5.15 -1.05
C GLN A 230 4.99 -6.25 -0.93
N THR A 231 3.82 -5.96 -1.48
CA THR A 231 2.67 -6.86 -1.43
C THR A 231 2.49 -7.66 -2.72
N ASP A 232 3.37 -7.45 -3.69
CA ASP A 232 3.37 -8.05 -5.02
C ASP A 232 4.53 -9.06 -5.22
N GLY A 233 5.15 -9.49 -4.12
CA GLY A 233 6.29 -10.43 -4.15
C GLY A 233 7.62 -9.82 -4.58
N SER A 234 7.70 -8.53 -4.92
CA SER A 234 8.96 -7.91 -5.31
C SER A 234 9.94 -7.75 -4.14
N ASP A 235 11.23 -7.94 -4.40
CA ASP A 235 12.28 -7.96 -3.39
C ASP A 235 12.90 -6.56 -3.18
N ARG A 236 12.08 -5.64 -2.66
CA ARG A 236 12.49 -4.25 -2.44
C ARG A 236 11.81 -3.63 -1.23
N PHE A 237 12.45 -2.63 -0.65
CA PHE A 237 11.80 -1.71 0.28
C PHE A 237 11.37 -0.45 -0.49
N THR A 238 10.13 -0.01 -0.32
CA THR A 238 9.63 1.24 -0.92
C THR A 238 9.01 2.17 0.11
N TRP A 239 9.10 3.47 -0.15
CA TRP A 239 8.54 4.49 0.71
C TRP A 239 8.16 5.73 -0.08
N ASN A 240 7.39 6.61 0.54
CA ASN A 240 7.22 7.99 0.08
C ASN A 240 8.01 8.94 0.98
N THR A 241 8.47 10.07 0.45
CA THR A 241 9.17 11.10 1.24
C THR A 241 8.35 11.53 2.47
N HIS A 242 7.03 11.66 2.32
CA HIS A 242 6.12 12.04 3.40
C HIS A 242 5.98 10.98 4.52
N ASN A 243 6.57 9.80 4.36
CA ASN A 243 6.62 8.80 5.44
C ASN A 243 7.62 9.22 6.53
N TYR A 244 8.54 10.14 6.22
CA TYR A 244 9.42 10.75 7.20
C TYR A 244 8.76 11.93 7.89
N ARG A 245 9.04 12.08 9.18
CA ARG A 245 8.78 13.31 9.92
C ARG A 245 10.01 13.72 10.70
N LEU A 246 10.30 15.01 10.73
CA LEU A 246 11.34 15.56 11.58
C LEU A 246 10.66 16.23 12.77
N VAL A 247 11.04 15.84 13.99
CA VAL A 247 10.41 16.34 15.23
C VAL A 247 11.45 16.87 16.20
N ASP A 248 11.12 17.94 16.94
CA ASP A 248 12.01 18.46 17.96
C ASP A 248 11.93 17.65 19.28
N GLY A 249 12.67 18.11 20.30
CA GLY A 249 12.68 17.52 21.64
C GLY A 249 11.35 17.67 22.41
N HIS A 250 10.47 18.57 21.98
CA HIS A 250 9.14 18.78 22.53
C HIS A 250 8.04 18.05 21.74
N GLY A 251 8.39 17.38 20.64
CA GLY A 251 7.46 16.67 19.77
C GLY A 251 6.80 17.54 18.69
N ALA A 252 7.22 18.79 18.52
CA ALA A 252 6.72 19.63 17.44
C ALA A 252 7.24 19.10 16.09
N THR A 253 6.36 18.97 15.11
CA THR A 253 6.70 18.53 13.75
C THR A 253 7.24 19.69 12.93
N MET A 254 8.41 19.50 12.32
CA MET A 254 9.03 20.47 11.41
C MET A 254 8.35 20.39 10.05
N GLY A 255 8.23 21.53 9.36
CA GLY A 255 7.56 21.58 8.06
C GLY A 255 8.38 20.84 7.00
N LEU A 256 7.85 19.75 6.43
CA LEU A 256 8.45 19.12 5.26
C LEU A 256 8.31 20.08 4.07
N VAL A 257 9.43 20.40 3.43
CA VAL A 257 9.47 21.26 2.24
C VAL A 257 9.48 20.39 0.98
N GLY A 258 10.22 19.27 1.00
CA GLY A 258 10.18 18.27 -0.08
C GLY A 258 11.48 17.47 -0.17
N GLU A 259 11.56 16.63 -1.20
CA GLU A 259 12.77 15.89 -1.56
C GLU A 259 13.50 16.60 -2.71
N ARG A 260 14.81 16.83 -2.53
CA ARG A 260 15.67 17.34 -3.59
C ARG A 260 16.02 16.18 -4.51
N PHE A 261 15.51 16.24 -5.74
CA PHE A 261 15.69 15.19 -6.73
C PHE A 261 16.17 15.80 -8.05
N MET A 262 17.39 15.42 -8.44
CA MET A 262 18.13 16.10 -9.50
C MET A 262 18.23 17.60 -9.21
N ASN A 263 17.79 18.45 -10.14
CA ASN A 263 17.91 19.90 -10.02
C ASN A 263 16.66 20.57 -9.43
N ARG A 264 15.63 19.81 -9.04
CA ARG A 264 14.34 20.33 -8.56
C ARG A 264 14.00 19.84 -7.14
N LEU A 265 12.99 20.47 -6.56
CA LEU A 265 12.35 20.05 -5.33
C LEU A 265 10.99 19.42 -5.63
N LEU A 266 10.68 18.31 -4.96
CA LEU A 266 9.42 17.60 -5.12
C LEU A 266 8.73 17.45 -3.77
N ASP A 267 7.48 17.87 -3.67
CA ASP A 267 6.69 17.83 -2.43
C ASP A 267 6.65 16.40 -1.82
N SER A 268 6.61 15.39 -2.70
CA SER A 268 6.78 13.99 -2.31
C SER A 268 7.30 13.16 -3.50
N GLN A 269 8.10 12.14 -3.23
CA GLN A 269 8.57 11.15 -4.19
C GLN A 269 8.34 9.73 -3.69
N TYR A 270 7.90 8.88 -4.62
CA TYR A 270 7.89 7.43 -4.42
C TYR A 270 9.28 6.88 -4.71
N ASN A 271 9.82 6.18 -3.73
CA ASN A 271 11.19 5.71 -3.71
C ASN A 271 11.24 4.22 -3.41
N GLY A 272 12.37 3.59 -3.76
CA GLY A 272 12.67 2.27 -3.26
C GLY A 272 14.11 1.86 -3.50
N VAL A 273 14.50 0.81 -2.79
CA VAL A 273 15.83 0.18 -2.83
C VAL A 273 15.65 -1.34 -2.79
N ASN A 274 16.49 -2.10 -3.47
CA ASN A 274 16.45 -3.55 -3.38
C ASN A 274 16.89 -3.99 -1.98
N ILE A 275 16.53 -5.21 -1.59
CA ILE A 275 16.97 -5.75 -0.31
C ILE A 275 18.48 -6.03 -0.35
N GLY A 276 19.20 -5.60 0.67
CA GLY A 276 20.66 -5.65 0.77
C GLY A 276 21.39 -4.47 0.14
N ASP A 277 20.71 -3.66 -0.69
CA ASP A 277 21.27 -2.43 -1.27
C ASP A 277 20.95 -1.21 -0.39
N ASP A 278 21.69 -0.12 -0.60
CA ASP A 278 21.45 1.19 -0.02
C ASP A 278 21.17 2.27 -1.08
N THR A 279 20.56 3.37 -0.64
CA THR A 279 20.41 4.55 -1.46
C THR A 279 20.31 5.81 -0.60
N GLU A 280 20.93 6.90 -1.04
CA GLU A 280 20.86 8.19 -0.34
C GLU A 280 19.70 9.06 -0.84
N ARG A 281 19.02 9.74 0.08
CA ARG A 281 17.97 10.71 -0.19
C ARG A 281 18.23 12.03 0.51
N THR A 282 18.02 13.11 -0.22
CA THR A 282 18.22 14.47 0.27
C THR A 282 16.87 15.12 0.47
N VAL A 283 16.48 15.35 1.72
CA VAL A 283 15.16 15.86 2.06
C VAL A 283 15.31 17.20 2.79
N LEU A 284 14.41 18.12 2.51
CA LEU A 284 14.45 19.50 2.97
C LEU A 284 13.32 19.75 3.97
N TRP A 285 13.66 20.28 5.14
CA TRP A 285 12.71 20.72 6.16
C TRP A 285 12.90 22.18 6.51
N LEU A 286 11.83 22.80 6.97
CA LEU A 286 11.85 24.12 7.58
C LEU A 286 11.95 23.96 9.10
N VAL A 287 13.02 24.50 9.69
CA VAL A 287 13.33 24.33 11.12
C VAL A 287 13.65 25.67 11.80
N PRO A 288 13.40 25.82 13.12
CA PRO A 288 13.86 26.99 13.87
C PRO A 288 15.38 27.18 13.79
N GLU A 289 15.85 28.43 13.74
CA GLU A 289 17.27 28.74 13.63
C GLU A 289 18.09 28.22 14.83
N GLY A 290 17.52 28.25 16.03
CA GLY A 290 18.15 27.77 17.26
C GLY A 290 18.02 26.26 17.51
N LEU A 291 17.36 25.49 16.64
CA LEU A 291 17.16 24.06 16.88
C LEU A 291 18.49 23.30 16.71
N ALA A 292 18.95 22.64 17.77
CA ALA A 292 20.25 21.99 17.80
C ALA A 292 20.24 20.52 17.36
N GLU A 293 19.17 19.80 17.67
CA GLU A 293 18.96 18.39 17.32
C GLU A 293 17.47 18.18 17.03
N ALA A 294 17.18 17.27 16.10
CA ALA A 294 15.84 16.77 15.85
C ALA A 294 15.87 15.23 15.76
N ARG A 295 14.70 14.61 15.86
CA ARG A 295 14.50 13.17 15.67
C ARG A 295 13.83 12.94 14.32
N LEU A 296 14.39 12.05 13.52
CA LEU A 296 13.77 11.57 12.29
C LEU A 296 12.89 10.36 12.63
N LEU A 297 11.60 10.47 12.34
CA LEU A 297 10.64 9.39 12.46
C LEU A 297 10.37 8.81 11.07
N TYR A 298 10.22 7.49 10.97
CA TYR A 298 9.57 6.81 9.86
C TYR A 298 8.24 6.26 10.36
N GLY A 299 7.13 6.86 9.92
CA GLY A 299 5.86 6.67 10.59
C GLY A 299 5.86 7.31 11.99
N GLU A 300 5.83 6.49 13.04
CA GLU A 300 5.91 6.92 14.45
C GLU A 300 7.19 6.44 15.14
N THR A 301 8.00 5.67 14.43
CA THR A 301 9.22 5.07 14.98
C THR A 301 10.39 6.01 14.75
N GLU A 302 11.09 6.38 15.83
CA GLU A 302 12.35 7.11 15.73
C GLU A 302 13.38 6.21 15.05
N VAL A 303 13.85 6.63 13.88
CA VAL A 303 14.83 5.87 13.09
C VAL A 303 16.22 6.49 13.13
N ALA A 304 16.33 7.80 13.42
CA ALA A 304 17.62 8.46 13.58
C ALA A 304 17.51 9.78 14.35
N ARG A 305 18.66 10.29 14.80
CA ARG A 305 18.82 11.66 15.31
C ARG A 305 19.54 12.51 14.27
N VAL A 306 19.06 13.74 14.07
CA VAL A 306 19.58 14.70 13.10
C VAL A 306 20.30 15.83 13.84
N PRO A 307 21.65 15.90 13.77
CA PRO A 307 22.41 16.98 14.38
C PRO A 307 22.32 18.24 13.51
N LEU A 308 21.60 19.26 13.99
CA LEU A 308 21.38 20.53 13.28
C LEU A 308 22.36 21.63 13.70
N ALA A 309 22.85 21.60 14.94
CA ALA A 309 23.80 22.60 15.45
C ALA A 309 25.21 22.49 14.86
N SER A 310 25.59 21.30 14.37
CA SER A 310 26.90 21.08 13.74
C SER A 310 26.99 21.68 12.33
N ALA A 311 25.85 21.94 11.69
CA ALA A 311 25.79 22.57 10.38
C ALA A 311 25.71 24.09 10.53
N ALA A 312 26.74 24.79 10.04
CA ALA A 312 26.74 26.25 9.95
C ALA A 312 25.59 26.72 9.04
N ILE A 313 24.97 27.84 9.40
CA ILE A 313 23.92 28.48 8.61
C ILE A 313 24.57 29.40 7.59
N THR A 314 24.30 29.16 6.31
CA THR A 314 24.70 30.04 5.20
C THR A 314 23.49 30.80 4.65
N ASP A 315 23.72 31.86 3.86
CA ASP A 315 22.63 32.60 3.23
C ASP A 315 21.96 31.79 2.11
N THR A 316 22.77 31.10 1.31
CA THR A 316 22.36 30.21 0.21
C THR A 316 22.94 28.81 0.40
N ASP A 317 22.39 27.83 -0.32
CA ASP A 317 22.84 26.43 -0.32
C ASP A 317 24.05 26.15 -1.23
#